data_AF-A0A948FIR5-F1
#
_entry.id   AF-A0A948FIR5-F1
#
_cell.length_a   1.000
_cell.length_b   1.000
_cell.length_c   1.000
_cell.angle_alpha   90.00
_cell.angle_beta   90.00
_cell.angle_gamma   90.00
#
_symmetry.space_group_name_H-M   'P 1'
#
loop_
_entity.id
_entity.type
_entity.pdbx_description
1 polymer ?
#
loop_
_entity_poly.entity_id
_entity_poly.type
_entity_poly.pdbx_seq_one_letter_code
_entity_poly.pdbx_strand_id
1 'polypeptide(L)'
;MKIIKKQQQEITKTGQRHNLRFIIIYGSYAKASEKEGSDLDVAVYGRDKIEFEQLLKISGELAQIFGDNRQRELDVKSLHNTNPLFRYEVVKDGQLIYGSQDDFDQYCLYAYKDYQDSKSLFQLQDVLIRKRQEHLNNALKNYA
;
A
#
# COMPACT_ATOMS: atom_id res chain seq x y z
N MET A 1 -6.52 -4.85 14.28
CA MET A 1 -7.67 -5.73 13.94
C MET A 1 -7.40 -7.17 14.35
N LYS A 2 -8.36 -7.86 14.97
CA LYS A 2 -8.25 -9.32 15.17
C LYS A 2 -8.86 -10.03 13.96
N ILE A 3 -8.04 -10.64 13.12
CA ILE A 3 -8.53 -11.47 12.02
C ILE A 3 -9.18 -12.71 12.61
N ILE A 4 -10.44 -12.95 12.28
CA ILE A 4 -11.18 -14.13 12.74
C ILE A 4 -10.64 -15.36 11.98
N LYS A 5 -10.59 -16.54 12.62
CA LYS A 5 -10.13 -17.79 11.99
C LYS A 5 -10.72 -18.04 10.59
N LYS A 6 -12.00 -17.73 10.38
CA LYS A 6 -12.67 -17.87 9.08
C LYS A 6 -12.08 -16.94 8.01
N GLN A 7 -11.81 -15.69 8.36
CA GLN A 7 -11.17 -14.73 7.45
C GLN A 7 -9.74 -15.18 7.11
N GLN A 8 -8.98 -15.64 8.11
CA GLN A 8 -7.62 -16.15 7.89
C GLN A 8 -7.57 -17.30 6.88
N GLN A 9 -8.55 -18.21 6.93
CA GLN A 9 -8.65 -19.31 5.97
C GLN A 9 -8.91 -18.82 4.54
N GLU A 10 -9.83 -17.87 4.34
CA GLU A 10 -10.13 -17.33 3.02
C GLU A 10 -8.97 -16.49 2.46
N ILE A 11 -8.27 -15.73 3.31
CA ILE A 11 -7.05 -15.01 2.93
C ILE A 11 -5.98 -16.01 2.46
N THR A 12 -5.82 -17.13 3.18
CA THR A 12 -4.85 -18.17 2.83
C THR A 12 -5.19 -18.82 1.48
N LYS A 13 -6.46 -19.11 1.21
CA LYS A 13 -6.92 -19.64 -0.09
C LYS A 13 -6.64 -18.64 -1.22
N THR A 14 -6.95 -17.37 -1.01
CA THR A 14 -6.69 -16.29 -1.96
C THR A 14 -5.19 -16.20 -2.28
N GLY A 15 -4.36 -16.17 -1.24
CA GLY A 15 -2.91 -16.10 -1.38
C GLY A 15 -2.30 -17.28 -2.14
N GLN A 16 -2.78 -18.50 -1.88
CA GLN A 16 -2.33 -19.69 -2.60
C GLN A 16 -2.79 -19.72 -4.06
N ARG A 17 -4.07 -19.39 -4.31
CA ARG A 17 -4.66 -19.38 -5.66
C ARG A 17 -3.92 -18.43 -6.59
N HIS A 18 -3.52 -17.27 -6.08
CA HIS A 18 -2.87 -16.22 -6.87
C HIS A 18 -1.34 -16.21 -6.75
N ASN A 19 -0.75 -17.26 -6.17
CA ASN A 19 0.71 -17.41 -6.03
C ASN A 19 1.39 -16.20 -5.33
N LEU A 20 0.74 -15.68 -4.27
CA LEU A 20 1.23 -14.55 -3.49
C LEU A 20 2.32 -14.99 -2.51
N ARG A 21 3.39 -14.19 -2.39
CA ARG A 21 4.41 -14.33 -1.35
C ARG A 21 3.88 -13.84 -0.01
N PHE A 22 3.25 -12.66 -0.02
CA PHE A 22 2.61 -12.12 1.16
C PHE A 22 1.48 -11.15 0.84
N ILE A 23 0.63 -10.93 1.85
CA ILE A 23 -0.41 -9.90 1.90
C ILE A 23 -0.22 -9.15 3.21
N ILE A 24 -0.24 -7.83 3.14
CA ILE A 24 -0.12 -6.95 4.30
C ILE A 24 -1.25 -5.93 4.32
N ILE A 25 -1.67 -5.53 5.52
CA ILE A 25 -2.54 -4.37 5.73
C ILE A 25 -1.65 -3.20 6.12
N TYR A 26 -1.88 -2.03 5.56
CA TYR A 26 -1.08 -0.84 5.87
C TYR A 26 -1.99 0.40 6.07
N GLY A 27 -1.38 1.57 6.15
CA GLY A 27 -2.10 2.84 6.15
C GLY A 27 -2.68 3.22 7.51
N SER A 28 -3.69 4.09 7.47
CA SER A 28 -4.30 4.66 8.69
C SER A 28 -4.91 3.60 9.60
N TYR A 29 -5.22 2.42 9.06
CA TYR A 29 -5.75 1.29 9.81
C TYR A 29 -4.69 0.51 10.61
N ALA A 30 -3.42 0.57 10.18
CA ALA A 30 -2.31 -0.08 10.87
C ALA A 30 -1.69 0.81 11.97
N LYS A 31 -1.78 2.14 11.81
CA LYS A 31 -1.52 3.10 12.89
C LYS A 31 -2.74 3.10 13.82
N ALA A 32 -2.55 2.82 15.11
CA ALA A 32 -3.61 2.57 16.12
C ALA A 32 -4.57 3.75 16.44
N SER A 33 -4.84 4.65 15.50
CA SER A 33 -5.86 5.69 15.58
C SER A 33 -7.14 5.21 14.90
N GLU A 34 -7.90 4.36 15.59
CA GLU A 34 -9.23 3.95 15.15
C GLU A 34 -10.11 5.19 14.93
N LYS A 35 -10.35 5.55 13.67
CA LYS A 35 -11.54 6.30 13.29
C LYS A 35 -12.51 5.31 12.67
N GLU A 36 -13.71 5.22 13.24
CA GLU A 36 -14.83 4.52 12.60
C GLU A 36 -15.00 5.10 11.18
N GLY A 37 -14.93 4.23 10.17
CA GLY A 37 -15.06 4.62 8.76
C GLY A 37 -13.76 4.78 7.97
N SER A 38 -12.59 4.40 8.50
CA SER A 38 -11.35 4.47 7.71
C SER A 38 -11.32 3.41 6.60
N ASP A 39 -10.78 3.81 5.46
CA ASP A 39 -10.47 2.91 4.35
C ASP A 39 -9.51 1.81 4.80
N LEU A 40 -9.66 0.63 4.21
CA LEU A 40 -8.80 -0.52 4.45
C LEU A 40 -7.81 -0.64 3.30
N ASP A 41 -6.58 -0.25 3.57
CA ASP A 41 -5.47 -0.36 2.62
C ASP A 41 -4.80 -1.74 2.71
N VAL A 42 -4.77 -2.46 1.60
CA VAL A 42 -4.14 -3.79 1.50
C VAL A 42 -3.10 -3.80 0.38
N ALA A 43 -1.91 -4.28 0.70
CA ALA A 43 -0.85 -4.48 -0.28
C ALA A 43 -0.57 -5.96 -0.49
N VAL A 44 -0.38 -6.34 -1.75
CA VAL A 44 -0.09 -7.71 -2.17
C VAL A 44 1.23 -7.79 -2.91
N TYR A 45 1.98 -8.86 -2.67
CA TYR A 45 3.21 -9.14 -3.39
C TYR A 45 3.21 -10.58 -3.93
N GLY A 46 3.26 -10.70 -5.25
CA GLY A 46 3.28 -11.97 -5.97
C GLY A 46 4.69 -12.51 -6.15
N ARG A 47 4.83 -13.83 -6.34
CA ARG A 47 6.11 -14.40 -6.83
C ARG A 47 6.46 -13.86 -8.21
N ASP A 48 5.44 -13.70 -9.04
CA ASP A 48 5.50 -13.08 -10.35
C ASP A 48 4.82 -11.72 -10.30
N LYS A 49 5.07 -10.89 -11.33
CA LYS A 49 4.38 -9.62 -11.51
C LYS A 49 2.87 -9.88 -11.62
N ILE A 50 2.10 -9.19 -10.79
CA ILE A 50 0.64 -9.26 -10.81
C ILE A 50 0.11 -8.31 -11.90
N GLU A 51 -0.49 -8.89 -12.93
CA GLU A 51 -1.14 -8.12 -13.99
C GLU A 51 -2.50 -7.58 -13.54
N PHE A 52 -2.99 -6.54 -14.22
CA PHE A 52 -4.18 -5.78 -13.80
C PHE A 52 -5.42 -6.66 -13.59
N GLU A 53 -5.72 -7.57 -14.52
CA GLU A 53 -6.87 -8.48 -14.39
C GLU A 53 -6.75 -9.42 -13.18
N GLN A 54 -5.53 -9.86 -12.86
CA GLN A 54 -5.29 -10.68 -11.68
C GLN A 54 -5.45 -9.87 -10.41
N LEU A 55 -4.96 -8.63 -10.39
CA LEU A 55 -5.15 -7.71 -9.28
C LEU A 55 -6.64 -7.49 -9.01
N LEU A 56 -7.45 -7.25 -10.05
CA LEU A 56 -8.91 -7.11 -9.91
C LEU A 56 -9.58 -8.34 -9.27
N LYS A 57 -9.16 -9.55 -9.65
CA LYS A 57 -9.67 -10.80 -9.05
C LYS A 57 -9.28 -10.89 -7.57
N ILE A 58 -8.03 -10.59 -7.24
CA ILE A 58 -7.55 -10.54 -5.85
C ILE A 58 -8.37 -9.53 -5.06
N SER A 59 -8.57 -8.31 -5.60
CA SER A 59 -9.37 -7.27 -4.95
C SER A 59 -10.80 -7.73 -4.67
N GLY A 60 -11.45 -8.39 -5.64
CA GLY A 60 -12.80 -8.94 -5.45
C GLY A 60 -12.87 -10.05 -4.39
N GLU A 61 -11.87 -10.93 -4.34
CA GLU A 61 -11.79 -11.98 -3.31
C GLU A 61 -11.56 -11.37 -1.91
N LEU A 62 -10.67 -10.38 -1.80
CA LEU A 62 -10.41 -9.68 -0.53
C LEU A 62 -11.61 -8.83 -0.08
N ALA A 63 -12.35 -8.23 -1.02
CA ALA A 63 -13.59 -7.50 -0.73
C ALA A 63 -14.66 -8.40 -0.11
N GLN A 64 -14.76 -9.66 -0.54
CA GLN A 64 -15.67 -10.63 0.07
C GLN A 64 -15.27 -11.00 1.51
N ILE A 65 -13.99 -10.90 1.85
CA ILE A 65 -13.44 -11.29 3.16
C ILE A 65 -13.55 -10.15 4.18
N PHE A 66 -13.15 -8.95 3.76
CA PHE A 66 -13.09 -7.77 4.62
C PHE A 66 -14.36 -6.93 4.59
N GLY A 67 -15.22 -7.15 3.59
CA GLY A 67 -16.35 -6.30 3.28
C GLY A 67 -15.88 -5.07 2.49
N ASP A 68 -16.56 -4.79 1.38
CA ASP A 68 -16.46 -3.52 0.65
C ASP A 68 -17.85 -2.87 0.69
N ASN A 69 -17.97 -1.78 1.44
CA ASN A 69 -19.23 -1.08 1.61
C ASN A 69 -19.00 0.42 1.80
N ARG A 70 -20.06 1.22 1.71
CA ARG A 70 -19.98 2.69 1.87
C ARG A 70 -19.38 3.17 3.21
N GLN A 71 -19.17 2.27 4.18
CA GLN A 71 -18.58 2.58 5.47
C GLN A 71 -17.11 2.16 5.57
N ARG A 72 -16.58 1.40 4.59
CA ARG A 72 -15.18 0.98 4.52
C ARG A 72 -14.85 0.58 3.08
N GLU A 73 -14.15 1.46 2.37
CA GLU A 73 -13.62 1.18 1.04
C GLU A 73 -12.35 0.32 1.14
N LEU A 74 -12.23 -0.71 0.31
CA LEU A 74 -11.05 -1.57 0.24
C LEU A 74 -10.17 -1.13 -0.94
N ASP A 75 -8.98 -0.60 -0.64
CA ASP A 75 -7.97 -0.30 -1.66
C ASP A 75 -6.90 -1.41 -1.67
N VAL A 76 -6.82 -2.15 -2.77
CA VAL A 76 -5.83 -3.23 -2.94
C VAL A 76 -4.80 -2.83 -3.98
N LYS A 77 -3.53 -2.75 -3.55
CA LYS A 77 -2.41 -2.39 -4.42
C LYS A 77 -1.39 -3.51 -4.56
N SER A 78 -0.93 -3.71 -5.79
CA SER A 78 0.24 -4.53 -6.06
C SER A 78 1.50 -3.76 -5.69
N LEU A 79 2.42 -4.42 -4.99
CA LEU A 79 3.72 -3.85 -4.65
C LEU A 79 4.70 -3.85 -5.83
N HIS A 80 4.38 -4.54 -6.92
CA HIS A 80 5.17 -4.54 -8.14
C HIS A 80 5.14 -3.17 -8.84
N ASN A 81 6.28 -2.71 -9.34
CA ASN A 81 6.45 -1.46 -10.09
C ASN A 81 5.92 -0.19 -9.39
N THR A 82 5.87 -0.21 -8.07
CA THR A 82 5.50 0.95 -7.27
C THR A 82 6.66 1.95 -7.13
N ASN A 83 6.39 3.18 -6.70
CA ASN A 83 7.45 4.14 -6.38
C ASN A 83 8.15 3.75 -5.05
N PRO A 84 9.47 3.95 -4.92
CA PRO A 84 10.22 3.71 -3.67
C PRO A 84 9.59 4.32 -2.40
N LEU A 85 9.07 5.55 -2.49
CA LEU A 85 8.39 6.22 -1.37
C LEU A 85 7.14 5.45 -0.93
N PHE A 86 6.33 4.99 -1.89
CA PHE A 86 5.12 4.22 -1.59
C PHE A 86 5.47 2.88 -0.95
N ARG A 87 6.46 2.15 -1.49
CA ARG A 87 6.94 0.90 -0.87
C ARG A 87 7.34 1.12 0.57
N TYR A 88 8.14 2.15 0.83
CA TYR A 88 8.64 2.46 2.16
C TYR A 88 7.51 2.75 3.16
N GLU A 89 6.54 3.59 2.79
CA GLU A 89 5.40 3.88 3.67
C GLU A 89 4.53 2.65 3.93
N VAL A 90 4.34 1.80 2.91
CA VAL A 90 3.57 0.55 3.04
C VAL A 90 4.23 -0.43 4.00
N VAL A 91 5.55 -0.65 3.89
CA VAL A 91 6.24 -1.65 4.74
C VAL A 91 6.51 -1.13 6.15
N LYS A 92 6.69 0.18 6.32
CA LYS A 92 7.02 0.82 7.60
C LYS A 92 5.96 0.57 8.67
N ASP A 93 4.69 0.68 8.28
CA ASP A 93 3.54 0.46 9.16
C ASP A 93 2.76 -0.80 8.74
N GLY A 94 3.33 -1.66 7.89
CA GLY A 94 2.66 -2.82 7.32
C GLY A 94 2.52 -3.97 8.32
N GLN A 95 1.32 -4.52 8.44
CA GLN A 95 1.04 -5.72 9.21
C GLN A 95 0.85 -6.93 8.28
N LEU A 96 1.71 -7.94 8.42
CA LEU A 96 1.62 -9.20 7.68
C LEU A 96 0.35 -9.98 8.09
N ILE A 97 -0.48 -10.33 7.10
CA ILE A 97 -1.72 -11.10 7.32
C ILE A 97 -1.71 -12.45 6.59
N TYR A 98 -0.83 -12.63 5.62
CA TYR A 98 -0.56 -13.90 4.95
C TYR A 98 0.85 -13.89 4.36
N GLY A 99 1.50 -15.05 4.33
CA GLY A 99 2.81 -15.23 3.71
C GLY A 99 3.90 -15.62 4.69
N SER A 100 5.14 -15.65 4.20
CA SER A 100 6.33 -15.87 5.02
C SER A 100 6.79 -14.57 5.67
N GLN A 101 7.14 -14.62 6.96
CA GLN A 101 7.78 -13.49 7.64
C GLN A 101 9.14 -13.18 7.00
N ASP A 102 9.89 -14.19 6.58
CA ASP A 102 11.19 -13.99 5.93
C ASP A 102 11.07 -13.24 4.59
N ASP A 103 10.06 -13.60 3.79
CA ASP A 103 9.80 -12.89 2.51
C ASP A 103 9.43 -11.43 2.76
N PHE A 104 8.63 -11.17 3.81
CA PHE A 104 8.24 -9.82 4.18
C PHE A 104 9.43 -9.00 4.69
N ASP A 105 10.25 -9.56 5.58
CA ASP A 105 11.43 -8.89 6.14
C ASP A 105 12.48 -8.58 5.05
N GLN A 106 12.69 -9.52 4.11
CA GLN A 106 13.53 -9.28 2.94
C GLN A 106 13.00 -8.11 2.10
N TYR A 107 11.69 -8.07 1.89
CA TYR A 107 11.06 -6.98 1.15
C TYR A 107 11.15 -5.63 1.88
N CYS A 108 11.01 -5.63 3.21
CA CYS A 108 11.21 -4.44 4.05
C CYS A 108 12.62 -3.87 3.89
N LEU A 109 13.65 -4.72 3.92
CA LEU A 109 15.04 -4.30 3.71
C LEU A 109 15.25 -3.72 2.31
N TYR A 110 14.69 -4.37 1.28
CA TYR A 110 14.73 -3.88 -0.09
C TYR A 110 14.07 -2.50 -0.22
N ALA A 111 12.84 -2.34 0.28
CA ALA A 111 12.10 -1.09 0.22
C ALA A 111 12.80 0.04 0.99
N TYR A 112 13.40 -0.26 2.14
CA TYR A 112 14.18 0.71 2.92
C TYR A 112 15.38 1.21 2.14
N LYS A 113 16.17 0.30 1.56
CA LYS A 113 17.35 0.64 0.77
C LYS A 113 16.97 1.51 -0.43
N ASP A 114 15.98 1.07 -1.19
CA ASP A 114 15.50 1.74 -2.41
C ASP A 114 14.97 3.15 -2.14
N TYR A 115 14.29 3.34 -1.00
CA TYR A 115 13.90 4.67 -0.52
C TYR A 115 15.09 5.56 -0.18
N GLN A 116 16.09 5.02 0.53
CA GLN A 116 17.28 5.79 0.90
C GLN A 116 18.08 6.22 -0.33
N ASP A 117 18.23 5.32 -1.31
CA ASP A 117 18.90 5.61 -2.58
C ASP A 117 18.15 6.71 -3.37
N SER A 118 16.82 6.75 -3.27
CA SER A 118 15.95 7.72 -3.93
C SER A 118 15.74 9.03 -3.16
N LYS A 119 16.22 9.13 -1.91
CA LYS A 119 15.88 10.21 -0.98
C LYS A 119 16.25 11.60 -1.48
N SER A 120 17.41 11.75 -2.13
CA SER A 120 17.86 13.02 -2.68
C SER A 120 16.96 13.51 -3.82
N LEU A 121 16.39 12.59 -4.61
CA LEU A 121 15.45 12.92 -5.68
C LEU A 121 14.12 13.43 -5.12
N PHE A 122 13.61 12.83 -4.04
CA PHE A 122 12.41 13.32 -3.36
C PHE A 122 12.63 14.71 -2.76
N GLN A 123 13.79 14.96 -2.16
CA GLN A 123 14.14 16.29 -1.65
C GLN A 123 14.19 17.34 -2.76
N LEU A 124 14.78 16.99 -3.92
CA LEU A 124 14.80 17.87 -5.08
C LEU A 124 13.39 18.15 -5.60
N GLN A 125 12.55 17.11 -5.70
CA GLN A 125 11.15 17.24 -6.10
C GLN A 125 10.40 18.23 -5.20
N ASP A 126 10.57 18.14 -3.88
CA ASP A 126 9.94 19.07 -2.93
C ASP A 126 10.39 20.52 -3.12
N VAL A 127 11.68 20.74 -3.41
CA VAL A 127 12.19 22.08 -3.71
C VAL A 127 11.57 22.64 -4.99
N LEU A 128 11.49 21.83 -6.06
CA LEU A 128 10.93 22.27 -7.34
C LEU A 128 9.43 22.55 -7.25
N ILE A 129 8.68 21.73 -6.53
CA ILE A 129 7.24 21.93 -6.30
C ILE A 129 7.00 23.26 -5.57
N ARG A 130 7.76 23.54 -4.50
CA ARG A 130 7.66 24.80 -3.75
C ARG A 130 7.94 26.01 -4.62
N LYS A 131 9.04 25.99 -5.39
CA LYS A 131 9.37 27.08 -6.32
C LYS A 131 8.26 27.32 -7.36
N ARG A 132 7.67 26.25 -7.91
CA ARG A 132 6.56 26.36 -8.85
C ARG A 132 5.33 26.98 -8.18
N GLN A 133 5.01 26.58 -6.96
CA GLN A 133 3.88 27.11 -6.22
C GLN A 133 4.05 28.60 -5.90
N GLU A 134 5.24 29.02 -5.48
CA GLU A 134 5.58 30.43 -5.27
C GLU A 134 5.40 31.25 -6.56
N HIS A 135 5.89 30.73 -7.69
CA HIS A 135 5.74 31.38 -8.98
C HIS A 135 4.26 31.56 -9.36
N LEU A 136 3.43 30.51 -9.20
CA LEU A 136 1.98 30.58 -9.48
C LEU A 136 1.27 31.58 -8.56
N ASN A 137 1.60 31.59 -7.27
CA ASN A 137 1.01 32.52 -6.31
C ASN A 137 1.35 33.98 -6.65
N ASN A 138 2.58 34.25 -7.08
CA ASN A 138 3.00 35.59 -7.50
C ASN A 138 2.32 36.01 -8.81
N ALA A 139 2.19 35.09 -9.78
CA ALA A 139 1.45 35.36 -11.01
C ALA A 139 -0.01 35.72 -10.71
N LEU A 140 -0.70 34.94 -9.86
CA LEU A 140 -2.09 35.20 -9.48
C LEU A 140 -2.29 36.55 -8.77
N LYS A 141 -1.34 36.97 -7.93
CA LYS A 141 -1.37 38.29 -7.28
C LYS A 141 -1.25 39.45 -8.27
N ASN A 142 -0.62 39.25 -9.43
CA ASN A 142 -0.49 40.29 -10.45
C ASN A 142 -1.76 40.42 -11.33
N TYR A 143 -2.72 39.49 -11.20
CA TYR A 143 -4.01 39.51 -11.92
C TYR A 143 -5.21 39.85 -11.02
N ALA A 144 -4.99 40.11 -9.73
CA ALA A 144 -5.98 40.53 -8.74
C ALA A 144 -5.77 42.01 -8.36
#